data_AF-A0A938IYV1-F1
#
_entry.id   AF-A0A938IYV1-F1
#
_cell.length_a   1.000
_cell.length_b   1.000
_cell.length_c   1.000
_cell.angle_alpha   90.00
_cell.angle_beta   90.00
_cell.angle_gamma   90.00
#
_symmetry.space_group_name_H-M   'P 1'
#
loop_
_entity.id
_entity.type
_entity.pdbx_description
1 polymer ?
#
loop_
_entity_poly.entity_id
_entity_poly.type
_entity_poly.pdbx_seq_one_letter_code
_entity_poly.pdbx_strand_id
1 'polypeptide(L)'
;MEPGPEALRERVVRAGQRQRRDGRRARHRLRHEVRAPRRRHGVQDHQDEEGPQAARDVVDRTAAGSVAVNATLFQVSVPDLPFGGVGASGMGSYHGRASFETFSHRKGVLHKATRPDLPLAYPPYARWKDRLVRRFL
;
A
#
# COMPACT_ATOMS: atom_id res chain seq x y z
N MET A 1 -38.71 -0.07 0.83
CA MET A 1 -38.69 1.36 1.20
C MET A 1 -37.23 1.77 1.33
N GLU A 2 -36.70 2.44 0.31
CA GLU A 2 -35.34 3.00 0.33
C GLU A 2 -35.33 4.28 1.18
N PRO A 3 -34.34 4.47 2.07
CA PRO A 3 -34.27 5.67 2.90
C PRO A 3 -33.97 6.91 2.04
N GLY A 4 -34.72 7.99 2.27
CA GLY A 4 -34.58 9.24 1.52
C GLY A 4 -33.20 9.91 1.65
N PRO A 5 -32.82 10.77 0.69
CA PRO A 5 -31.47 11.34 0.57
C PRO A 5 -31.00 12.14 1.80
N GLU A 6 -31.90 12.65 2.63
CA GLU A 6 -31.57 13.32 3.89
C GLU A 6 -31.10 12.36 4.98
N ALA A 7 -31.69 11.15 5.07
CA ALA A 7 -31.27 10.13 6.03
C ALA A 7 -29.86 9.61 5.72
N LEU A 8 -29.48 9.56 4.44
CA LEU A 8 -28.13 9.21 4.03
C LEU A 8 -27.12 10.31 4.39
N ARG A 9 -27.49 11.59 4.23
CA ARG A 9 -26.67 12.75 4.63
C ARG A 9 -26.43 12.78 6.13
N GLU A 10 -27.46 12.53 6.96
CA GLU A 10 -27.27 12.48 8.41
C GLU A 10 -26.37 11.32 8.86
N ARG A 11 -26.46 10.15 8.22
CA ARG A 11 -25.58 9.01 8.54
C ARG A 11 -24.12 9.30 8.20
N VAL A 12 -23.85 9.96 7.07
CA VAL A 12 -22.49 10.36 6.69
C VAL A 12 -21.93 11.41 7.66
N VAL A 13 -22.72 12.41 8.05
CA VAL A 13 -22.29 13.44 9.01
C VAL A 13 -22.02 12.82 10.39
N ARG A 14 -22.89 11.94 10.89
CA ARG A 14 -22.70 11.26 12.18
C ARG A 14 -21.48 10.32 12.18
N ALA A 15 -21.24 9.60 11.08
CA ALA A 15 -20.04 8.77 10.92
C ALA A 15 -18.76 9.62 10.97
N GLY A 16 -18.73 10.76 10.26
CA GLY A 16 -17.62 11.70 10.27
C GLY A 16 -17.34 12.33 11.64
N GLN A 17 -18.39 12.62 12.42
CA GLN A 17 -18.21 13.17 13.78
C GLN A 17 -17.71 12.13 14.79
N ARG A 18 -18.10 10.86 14.66
CA ARG A 18 -17.58 9.76 15.48
C ARG A 18 -16.09 9.53 15.24
N GLN A 19 -15.68 9.50 13.96
CA GLN A 19 -14.29 9.29 13.57
C GLN A 19 -13.36 10.44 13.98
N ARG A 20 -13.87 11.69 13.99
CA ARG A 20 -13.13 12.85 14.51
C ARG A 20 -12.96 12.84 16.04
N ARG A 21 -13.89 12.24 16.80
CA ARG A 21 -13.77 12.10 18.26
C ARG A 21 -12.75 11.03 18.66
N ASP A 22 -12.75 9.88 17.98
CA ASP A 22 -11.77 8.81 18.25
C ASP A 22 -10.34 9.22 17.86
N GLY A 23 -10.18 9.94 16.74
CA GLY A 23 -8.88 10.48 16.33
C GLY A 23 -8.29 11.52 17.31
N ARG A 24 -9.12 12.31 18.00
CA ARG A 24 -8.64 13.26 19.03
C ARG A 24 -8.22 12.56 20.32
N ARG A 25 -8.88 11.47 20.71
CA ARG A 25 -8.48 10.64 21.87
C ARG A 25 -7.17 9.89 21.62
N ALA A 26 -6.98 9.36 20.41
CA ALA A 26 -5.73 8.70 20.01
C ALA A 26 -4.54 9.68 20.03
N ARG A 27 -4.74 10.91 19.55
CA ARG A 27 -3.69 11.96 19.55
C ARG A 27 -3.31 12.47 20.95
N HIS A 28 -4.21 12.38 21.93
CA HIS A 28 -3.92 12.82 23.29
C HIS A 28 -3.16 11.76 24.11
N ARG A 29 -3.32 10.46 23.79
CA ARG A 29 -2.51 9.38 24.38
C ARG A 29 -1.07 9.39 23.85
N LEU A 30 -0.88 9.64 22.56
CA LEU A 30 0.45 9.70 21.94
C LEU A 30 1.30 10.90 22.38
N ARG A 31 0.72 11.92 23.04
CA ARG A 31 1.46 13.09 23.54
C ARG A 31 2.14 12.86 24.90
N HIS A 32 1.76 11.83 25.65
CA HIS A 32 2.35 11.55 26.96
C HIS A 32 3.40 10.43 26.96
N GLU A 33 3.53 9.67 25.87
CA GLU A 33 4.54 8.60 25.75
C GLU A 33 5.85 9.03 25.07
N VAL A 34 5.89 10.19 24.40
CA VAL A 34 7.13 10.71 23.81
C VAL A 34 7.81 11.69 24.76
N ARG A 35 8.18 11.21 25.95
CA ARG A 35 9.09 11.95 26.83
C ARG A 35 10.52 11.54 26.46
N ALA A 36 11.09 12.23 25.48
CA ALA A 36 12.48 12.06 25.09
C ALA A 36 13.41 12.27 26.31
N PRO A 37 14.41 11.39 26.54
CA PRO A 37 15.37 11.59 27.61
C PRO A 37 16.23 12.82 27.28
N ARG A 38 16.23 13.81 28.18
CA ARG A 38 17.19 14.91 28.16
C ARG A 38 18.60 14.34 28.38
N ARG A 39 19.34 14.04 27.32
CA ARG A 39 20.75 13.69 27.42
C ARG A 39 21.60 14.96 27.49
N ARG A 40 22.33 15.09 28.60
CA ARG A 40 23.40 16.08 28.78
C ARG A 40 24.57 15.70 27.86
N HIS A 41 25.31 16.73 27.47
CA HIS A 41 26.44 16.66 26.55
C HIS A 41 27.49 15.66 27.03
N GLY A 42 27.86 14.74 26.12
CA GLY A 42 28.94 13.78 26.27
C GLY A 42 29.08 13.07 24.93
N VAL A 43 30.12 13.42 24.18
CA VAL A 43 30.47 12.78 22.91
C VAL A 43 30.92 11.35 23.23
N GLN A 44 30.01 10.41 23.07
CA GLN A 44 30.32 8.99 23.04
C GLN A 44 29.41 8.37 21.99
N ASP A 45 30.01 8.06 20.84
CA ASP A 45 29.48 7.17 19.81
C ASP A 45 29.32 5.78 20.43
N HIS A 46 28.28 5.62 21.25
CA HIS A 46 27.68 4.31 21.42
C HIS A 46 26.94 4.04 20.13
N GLN A 47 27.51 3.18 19.27
CA GLN A 47 26.74 2.56 18.21
C GLN A 47 25.66 1.72 18.89
N ASP A 48 24.50 2.34 19.11
CA ASP A 48 23.33 1.70 19.67
C ASP A 48 22.85 0.64 18.66
N GLU A 49 23.18 -0.63 18.90
CA GLU A 49 22.60 -1.76 18.16
C GLU A 49 21.06 -1.83 18.30
N GLU A 50 20.49 -1.10 19.28
CA GLU A 50 19.06 -0.91 19.46
C GLU A 50 18.42 -0.05 18.36
N GLY A 51 19.14 0.93 17.80
CA GLY A 51 18.62 1.83 16.77
C GLY A 51 18.18 1.11 15.48
N PRO A 52 19.02 0.22 14.92
CA PRO A 52 18.65 -0.60 13.77
C PRO A 52 17.50 -1.57 14.05
N GLN A 53 17.45 -2.18 15.24
CA GLN A 53 16.41 -3.16 15.57
C GLN A 53 15.05 -2.50 15.80
N ALA A 54 15.00 -1.39 16.54
CA ALA A 54 13.78 -0.64 16.78
C ALA A 54 13.20 -0.05 15.49
N ALA A 55 14.05 0.47 14.59
CA ALA A 55 13.61 0.96 13.29
C ALA A 55 13.01 -0.15 12.42
N ARG A 56 13.62 -1.34 12.41
CA ARG A 56 13.10 -2.53 11.71
C ARG A 56 11.74 -2.96 12.27
N ASP A 57 11.60 -3.06 13.59
CA ASP A 57 10.33 -3.46 14.22
C ASP A 57 9.18 -2.53 13.85
N VAL A 58 9.42 -1.21 13.81
CA VAL A 58 8.43 -0.22 13.39
C VAL A 58 8.06 -0.37 11.92
N VAL A 59 9.05 -0.56 11.03
CA VAL A 59 8.81 -0.75 9.59
C VAL A 59 8.01 -2.02 9.33
N ASP A 60 8.35 -3.13 10.00
CA ASP A 60 7.71 -4.43 9.77
C ASP A 60 6.28 -4.50 10.32
N ARG A 61 5.97 -3.71 11.36
CA ARG A 61 4.68 -3.76 12.07
C ARG A 61 3.71 -2.66 11.68
N THR A 62 4.11 -1.75 10.80
CA THR A 62 3.25 -0.64 10.35
C THR A 62 3.05 -0.63 8.85
N ALA A 63 1.82 -0.38 8.41
CA ALA A 63 1.52 -0.13 7.01
C ALA A 63 1.69 1.36 6.73
N ALA A 64 2.73 1.73 5.99
CA ALA A 64 3.01 3.09 5.54
C ALA A 64 3.31 3.10 4.04
N GLY A 65 3.03 4.22 3.36
CA GLY A 65 3.39 4.37 1.95
C GLY A 65 4.89 4.51 1.72
N SER A 66 5.59 5.20 2.62
CA SER A 66 7.04 5.32 2.64
C SER A 66 7.52 5.64 4.06
N VAL A 67 8.71 5.16 4.42
CA VAL A 67 9.31 5.38 5.74
C VAL A 67 10.73 5.92 5.56
N ALA A 68 11.04 7.01 6.26
CA ALA A 68 12.39 7.53 6.40
C ALA A 68 12.84 7.33 7.85
N VAL A 69 13.94 6.61 8.05
CA VAL A 69 14.56 6.40 9.37
C VAL A 69 15.57 7.52 9.61
N ASN A 70 15.53 8.14 10.79
CA ASN A 70 16.42 9.25 11.19
C ASN A 70 16.34 10.51 10.30
N ALA A 71 15.35 10.60 9.43
CA ALA A 71 15.11 11.75 8.56
C ALA A 71 13.61 11.98 8.40
N THR A 72 13.22 13.21 8.09
CA THR A 72 11.84 13.58 7.76
C THR A 72 11.82 14.21 6.38
N LEU A 73 10.80 13.90 5.57
CA LEU A 73 10.58 14.42 4.20
C LEU A 73 11.65 14.08 3.16
N PHE A 74 12.85 13.64 3.55
CA PHE A 74 13.96 13.39 2.64
C PHE A 74 13.66 12.33 1.56
N GLN A 75 12.76 11.39 1.87
CA GLN A 75 12.25 10.39 0.93
C GLN A 75 11.54 10.97 -0.30
N VAL A 76 11.09 12.23 -0.27
CA VAL A 76 10.49 12.93 -1.42
C VAL A 76 11.57 13.47 -2.38
N SER A 77 12.79 13.64 -1.90
CA SER A 77 13.89 14.21 -2.70
C SER A 77 14.62 13.16 -3.55
N VAL A 78 14.31 11.87 -3.39
CA VAL A 78 14.96 10.76 -4.10
C VAL A 78 14.08 10.33 -5.28
N PRO A 79 14.42 10.69 -6.53
CA PRO A 79 13.56 10.48 -7.70
C PRO A 79 13.12 9.05 -7.95
N ASP A 80 13.97 8.09 -7.58
CA ASP A 80 13.75 6.67 -7.82
C ASP A 80 12.90 5.99 -6.74
N LEU A 81 12.66 6.66 -5.61
CA LEU A 81 11.84 6.12 -4.54
C LEU A 81 10.35 6.39 -4.86
N PRO A 82 9.51 5.35 -4.98
CA PRO A 82 8.09 5.55 -5.24
C PRO A 82 7.44 6.26 -4.05
N PHE A 83 6.82 7.41 -4.30
CA PHE A 83 6.06 8.14 -3.30
C PHE A 83 4.56 7.93 -3.50
N GLY A 84 3.86 7.51 -2.45
CA GLY A 84 2.46 7.12 -2.51
C GLY A 84 1.85 6.86 -1.14
N GLY A 85 0.55 6.63 -1.13
CA GLY A 85 -0.21 6.30 0.09
C GLY A 85 -0.69 4.84 0.09
N VAL A 86 -1.04 4.35 1.27
CA VAL A 86 -1.68 3.05 1.48
C VAL A 86 -2.94 3.24 2.34
N GLY A 87 -4.04 2.59 1.96
CA GLY A 87 -5.32 2.66 2.69
C GLY A 87 -5.98 4.03 2.63
N ALA A 88 -6.36 4.59 3.79
CA ALA A 88 -7.02 5.90 3.86
C ALA A 88 -6.14 7.08 3.39
N SER A 89 -4.83 6.88 3.27
CA SER A 89 -3.89 7.91 2.80
C SER A 89 -3.80 7.99 1.27
N GLY A 90 -4.35 7.01 0.54
CA GLY A 90 -4.33 6.96 -0.92
C GLY A 90 -3.99 5.57 -1.46
N MET A 91 -3.85 5.49 -2.79
CA MET A 91 -3.46 4.29 -3.52
C MET A 91 -2.58 4.69 -4.70
N GLY A 92 -1.69 3.77 -5.09
CA GLY A 92 -0.73 3.99 -6.16
C GLY A 92 0.48 4.77 -5.68
N SER A 93 1.44 4.90 -6.59
CA SER A 93 2.70 5.60 -6.35
C SER A 93 3.13 6.33 -7.60
N TYR A 94 3.85 7.42 -7.43
CA TYR A 94 4.50 8.15 -8.51
C TYR A 94 5.97 8.36 -8.13
N HIS A 95 6.65 9.20 -8.89
CA HIS A 95 8.09 9.48 -8.88
C HIS A 95 8.90 8.59 -9.82
N GLY A 96 9.86 9.21 -10.53
CA GLY A 96 10.72 8.57 -11.52
C GLY A 96 9.97 7.61 -12.46
N ARG A 97 10.40 6.34 -12.47
CA ARG A 97 9.77 5.26 -13.23
C ARG A 97 8.35 4.95 -12.79
N ALA A 98 8.03 5.06 -11.50
CA ALA A 98 6.68 4.82 -10.99
C ALA A 98 5.68 5.82 -11.56
N SER A 99 6.06 7.08 -11.80
CA SER A 99 5.21 8.03 -12.53
C SER A 99 4.90 7.56 -13.94
N PHE A 100 5.92 7.12 -14.69
CA PHE A 100 5.72 6.63 -16.06
C PHE A 100 4.78 5.43 -16.07
N GLU A 101 4.99 4.46 -15.17
CA GLU A 101 4.12 3.29 -15.08
C GLU A 101 2.69 3.63 -14.67
N THR A 102 2.50 4.61 -13.79
CA THR A 102 1.17 5.07 -13.34
C THR A 102 0.41 5.83 -14.42
N PHE A 103 1.09 6.62 -15.26
CA PHE A 103 0.45 7.41 -16.33
C PHE A 103 0.50 6.74 -17.70
N SER A 104 1.09 5.54 -17.81
CA SER A 104 1.15 4.77 -19.05
C SER A 104 0.18 3.59 -19.03
N HIS A 105 -0.41 3.31 -20.17
CA HIS A 105 -1.21 2.10 -20.37
C HIS A 105 -0.32 0.94 -20.84
N ARG A 106 -0.16 -0.09 -20.00
CA ARG A 106 0.56 -1.33 -20.37
C ARG A 106 -0.27 -2.16 -21.35
N LYS A 107 -0.05 -1.96 -22.66
CA LYS A 107 -0.72 -2.70 -23.72
C LYS A 107 -0.15 -4.12 -23.83
N GLY A 108 -0.94 -5.12 -23.46
CA GLY A 108 -0.63 -6.53 -23.75
C GLY A 108 -0.73 -6.83 -25.25
N VAL A 109 0.34 -7.34 -25.85
CA VAL A 109 0.37 -7.77 -27.25
C VAL A 109 0.80 -9.23 -27.29
N LEU A 110 -0.10 -10.10 -27.78
CA LEU A 110 0.20 -11.50 -28.02
C LEU A 110 0.52 -11.70 -29.51
N HIS A 111 1.73 -12.16 -29.80
CA HIS A 111 2.10 -12.59 -31.15
C HIS A 111 2.07 -14.11 -31.24
N LYS A 112 1.18 -14.63 -32.08
CA LYS A 112 1.00 -16.05 -32.30
C LYS A 112 1.45 -16.40 -33.72
N ALA A 113 2.23 -17.45 -33.87
CA ALA A 113 2.67 -17.91 -35.19
C ALA A 113 1.46 -18.33 -36.05
N THR A 114 1.55 -18.12 -37.37
CA THR A 114 0.53 -18.54 -38.35
C THR A 114 0.46 -20.06 -38.56
N ARG A 115 1.16 -20.84 -37.73
CA ARG A 115 1.09 -22.30 -37.81
C ARG A 115 -0.28 -22.78 -37.33
N PRO A 116 -0.75 -23.94 -37.85
CA PRO A 116 -1.98 -24.54 -37.37
C PRO A 116 -1.92 -24.74 -35.86
N ASP A 117 -3.01 -24.34 -35.24
CA ASP A 117 -3.22 -24.47 -33.81
C ASP A 117 -3.40 -25.91 -33.33
N LEU A 118 -3.25 -26.09 -32.02
CA LEU A 118 -3.56 -27.36 -31.39
C LEU A 118 -5.07 -27.65 -31.53
N PRO A 119 -5.47 -28.84 -32.07
CA PRO A 119 -6.89 -29.22 -32.21
C PRO A 119 -7.67 -29.31 -30.89
N LEU A 120 -6.97 -29.21 -29.76
CA LEU A 120 -7.56 -29.12 -28.42
C LEU A 120 -8.29 -27.79 -28.20
N ALA A 121 -7.85 -26.71 -28.84
CA ALA A 121 -8.45 -25.39 -28.69
C ALA A 121 -9.82 -25.26 -29.38
N TYR A 122 -10.13 -26.14 -30.34
CA TYR A 122 -11.32 -26.04 -31.18
C TYR A 122 -12.32 -27.20 -30.97
N PRO A 123 -13.62 -26.93 -31.14
CA PRO A 123 -14.66 -27.96 -31.16
C PRO A 123 -14.48 -29.00 -32.28
N PRO A 124 -15.06 -30.21 -32.15
CA PRO A 124 -15.83 -30.71 -31.01
C PRO A 124 -14.94 -31.15 -29.83
N TYR A 125 -15.40 -30.85 -28.61
CA TYR A 125 -14.73 -31.23 -27.36
C TYR A 125 -15.08 -32.67 -26.99
N ALA A 126 -14.17 -33.59 -27.31
CA ALA A 126 -14.34 -34.99 -26.95
C ALA A 126 -14.14 -35.21 -25.44
N ARG A 127 -14.76 -36.24 -24.87
CA ARG A 127 -14.68 -36.57 -23.42
C ARG A 127 -13.25 -36.79 -22.90
N TRP A 128 -12.30 -37.12 -23.79
CA TRP A 128 -10.88 -37.22 -23.45
C TRP A 128 -10.19 -35.84 -23.41
N LYS A 129 -10.60 -34.90 -24.28
CA LYS A 129 -10.12 -33.50 -24.27
C LYS A 129 -10.53 -32.80 -22.96
N ASP A 130 -11.79 -32.97 -22.53
CA ASP A 130 -12.29 -32.40 -21.26
C ASP A 130 -11.55 -32.94 -20.03
N ARG A 131 -11.27 -34.26 -20.02
CA ARG A 131 -10.49 -34.89 -18.95
C ARG A 131 -9.06 -34.36 -18.89
N LEU A 132 -8.46 -34.07 -20.05
CA LEU A 132 -7.12 -33.50 -20.12
C LEU A 132 -7.10 -32.07 -19.59
N VAL A 133 -8.00 -31.20 -20.05
CA VAL A 133 -8.06 -29.80 -19.58
C VAL A 133 -8.28 -29.72 -18.07
N ARG A 134 -9.20 -30.50 -17.50
CA ARG A 134 -9.47 -30.53 -16.05
C ARG A 134 -8.35 -31.13 -15.21
N ARG A 135 -7.40 -31.84 -15.83
CA ARG A 135 -6.24 -32.38 -15.13
C ARG A 135 -5.11 -31.34 -15.03
N PHE A 136 -5.05 -30.42 -15.98
CA PHE A 136 -3.98 -29.42 -16.10
C PHE A 136 -4.40 -28.01 -15.65
N LEU A 137 -5.70 -27.70 -15.62
CA LEU A 137 -6.29 -26.50 -15.00
C LEU A 137 -6.70 -26.81 -13.56
#